data_AF-A0A060C0C3-F1
#
_entry.id   AF-A0A060C0C3-F1
#
_cell.length_a   1.000
_cell.length_b   1.000
_cell.length_c   1.000
_cell.angle_alpha   90.00
_cell.angle_beta   90.00
_cell.angle_gamma   90.00
#
_symmetry.space_group_name_H-M   'P 1'
#
loop_
_entity.id
_entity.type
_entity.pdbx_description
1 polymer ?
#
loop_
_entity_poly.entity_id
_entity_poly.type
_entity_poly.pdbx_seq_one_letter_code
_entity_poly.pdbx_strand_id
1 'polypeptide(L)' 'MWASGIHVTVGERVTAGQHIADVGSSGRSTGPHLHLEVRPGGGDPIDADTWLTEHGAASQTGNDNPGANSSGC' A
#
# COMPACT_ATOMS: atom_id res chain seq x y z
N MET A 1 -7.13 -8.84 -11.39
CA MET A 1 -7.72 -7.49 -11.52
C MET A 1 -8.38 -7.41 -12.88
N TRP A 2 -9.53 -6.74 -13.01
CA TRP A 2 -10.05 -6.41 -14.35
C TRP A 2 -9.19 -5.29 -14.95
N ALA A 3 -8.96 -5.32 -16.27
CA ALA A 3 -8.13 -4.34 -16.94
C ALA A 3 -8.61 -2.88 -16.75
N SER A 4 -9.91 -2.68 -16.47
CA SER A 4 -10.51 -1.37 -16.24
C SER A 4 -10.08 -0.69 -14.94
N GLY A 5 -9.50 -1.42 -13.99
CA GLY A 5 -9.08 -0.90 -12.69
C GLY A 5 -7.56 -0.83 -12.51
N ILE A 6 -6.77 -0.95 -13.59
CA ILE A 6 -5.30 -0.85 -13.56
C ILE A 6 -4.92 0.45 -14.26
N HIS A 7 -4.23 1.35 -13.56
CA HIS A 7 -3.87 2.69 -14.05
C HIS A 7 -2.40 2.82 -14.47
N VAL A 8 -1.62 1.74 -14.36
CA VAL A 8 -0.16 1.71 -14.65
C VAL A 8 0.22 0.60 -15.62
N THR A 9 1.40 0.72 -16.22
CA THR A 9 1.96 -0.26 -17.16
C THR A 9 3.27 -0.90 -16.68
N VAL A 10 3.63 -2.05 -17.23
CA VAL A 10 4.87 -2.76 -16.86
C VAL A 10 6.08 -1.90 -17.25
N GLY A 11 7.00 -1.70 -16.29
CA GLY A 11 8.20 -0.88 -16.46
C GLY A 11 8.02 0.59 -16.09
N GLU A 12 6.79 1.00 -15.77
CA GLU A 12 6.50 2.33 -15.26
C GLU A 12 7.09 2.53 -13.85
N ARG A 13 7.75 3.68 -13.64
CA ARG A 13 8.19 4.08 -12.30
C ARG A 13 7.04 4.81 -11.61
N VAL A 14 6.68 4.32 -10.43
CA VAL A 14 5.62 4.93 -9.61
C VAL A 14 6.21 5.65 -8.40
N THR A 15 5.52 6.68 -7.90
CA THR A 15 5.89 7.39 -6.67
C THR A 15 4.94 7.04 -5.52
N ALA A 16 5.39 7.20 -4.28
CA ALA A 16 4.52 7.05 -3.11
C ALA A 16 3.30 7.97 -3.22
N GLY A 17 2.11 7.44 -2.94
CA GLY A 17 0.83 8.15 -3.07
C GLY A 17 0.23 8.18 -4.47
N GLN A 18 0.90 7.65 -5.50
CA GLN A 18 0.33 7.53 -6.84
C GLN A 18 -0.83 6.52 -6.84
N HIS A 19 -1.95 6.89 -7.46
CA HIS A 19 -3.04 5.96 -7.69
C HIS A 19 -2.69 4.99 -8.83
N ILE A 20 -2.53 3.71 -8.51
CA ILE A 20 -2.05 2.70 -9.46
C ILE A 20 -3.11 1.68 -9.88
N ALA A 21 -4.13 1.45 -9.04
CA ALA A 21 -5.21 0.52 -9.31
C ALA A 21 -6.39 0.72 -8.35
N ASP A 22 -7.57 0.32 -8.79
CA ASP A 22 -8.79 0.25 -7.98
C ASP A 22 -8.92 -1.10 -7.26
N VAL A 23 -9.60 -1.11 -6.10
CA VAL A 23 -9.94 -2.35 -5.39
C VAL A 23 -10.92 -3.18 -6.22
N GLY A 24 -10.72 -4.50 -6.25
CA GLY A 24 -11.60 -5.43 -6.94
C GLY A 24 -11.59 -6.82 -6.33
N SER A 25 -12.29 -7.77 -6.97
CA SER A 25 -12.39 -9.16 -6.50
C SER A 25 -12.19 -10.21 -7.62
N SER A 26 -11.58 -9.81 -8.73
CA SER A 26 -11.35 -10.64 -9.93
C SER A 26 -10.34 -11.81 -9.78
N GLY A 27 -9.92 -12.15 -8.56
CA GLY A 27 -8.93 -13.20 -8.26
C GLY A 27 -9.49 -14.25 -7.30
N ARG A 28 -8.62 -14.98 -6.60
CA ARG A 28 -9.02 -15.86 -5.48
C ARG A 28 -9.31 -15.03 -4.24
N SER A 29 -10.49 -14.42 -4.20
CA SER A 29 -10.93 -13.54 -3.13
C SER A 29 -12.34 -13.92 -2.69
N THR A 30 -12.64 -13.77 -1.40
CA THR A 30 -13.97 -14.00 -0.83
C THR A 30 -14.90 -12.78 -0.95
N GLY A 31 -14.36 -11.64 -1.40
CA GLY A 31 -15.05 -10.37 -1.63
C GLY A 31 -14.05 -9.26 -1.96
N PRO A 32 -14.49 -8.03 -2.28
CA PRO A 32 -13.60 -6.93 -2.65
C PRO A 32 -12.67 -6.50 -1.51
N HIS A 33 -11.36 -6.59 -1.71
CA HIS A 33 -10.33 -6.13 -0.78
C HIS A 33 -8.99 -5.87 -1.49
N LEU A 34 -8.07 -5.20 -0.82
CA LEU A 34 -6.67 -5.07 -1.25
C LEU A 34 -5.84 -6.22 -0.68
N HIS A 35 -5.21 -7.00 -1.55
CA HIS A 35 -4.15 -7.94 -1.17
C HIS A 35 -2.81 -7.24 -1.34
N LEU A 36 -2.04 -7.10 -0.25
CA LEU A 36 -0.73 -6.46 -0.23
C LEU A 36 0.31 -7.44 0.31
N GLU A 37 1.43 -7.56 -0.40
CA GLU A 37 2.57 -8.39 -0.02
C GLU A 37 3.85 -7.57 -0.18
N VAL A 38 4.78 -7.70 0.76
CA VAL A 38 6.10 -7.06 0.71
C VAL A 38 7.16 -8.12 0.48
N ARG A 39 7.97 -7.94 -0.58
CA ARG A 39 9.05 -8.85 -0.99
C ARG A 39 10.35 -8.08 -1.29
N PRO A 40 11.19 -7.80 -0.29
CA PRO A 40 12.45 -7.11 -0.51
C PRO A 40 13.33 -7.86 -1.51
N GLY A 41 13.82 -7.15 -2.54
CA GLY A 41 14.64 -7.75 -3.60
C GLY A 41 13.94 -8.82 -4.45
N GLY A 42 12.60 -8.95 -4.36
CA GLY A 42 11.85 -9.99 -5.05
C GLY A 42 11.92 -11.39 -4.42
N GLY A 43 12.44 -11.49 -3.20
CA GLY A 43 12.58 -12.75 -2.45
C GLY A 43 11.30 -13.22 -1.75
N ASP A 44 11.48 -13.90 -0.62
CA ASP A 44 10.39 -14.42 0.20
C ASP A 44 9.52 -13.29 0.79
N PRO A 45 8.21 -13.52 0.97
CA PRO A 45 7.35 -12.58 1.68
C PRO A 45 7.81 -12.38 3.11
N ILE A 46 7.74 -11.12 3.56
CA ILE A 46 7.91 -10.74 4.95
C ILE A 46 6.59 -10.20 5.51
N ASP A 47 6.55 -10.00 6.83
CA ASP A 47 5.43 -9.32 7.47
C ASP A 47 5.31 -7.88 6.95
N ALA A 48 4.20 -7.61 6.24
CA ALA A 48 3.94 -6.31 5.65
C ALA A 48 3.66 -5.23 6.70
N ASP A 49 3.04 -5.56 7.84
CA ASP A 49 2.68 -4.57 8.86
C ASP A 49 3.92 -4.01 9.55
N THR A 50 4.82 -4.92 9.94
CA THR A 50 6.12 -4.55 10.52
C THR A 50 6.92 -3.70 9.52
N TRP A 51 7.02 -4.15 8.27
CA TRP A 51 7.74 -3.41 7.25
C TRP A 51 7.14 -2.03 6.98
N LEU A 52 5.81 -1.92 6.84
CA LEU A 52 5.14 -0.64 6.61
C LEU A 52 5.36 0.32 7.78
N THR A 53 5.31 -0.17 9.01
CA THR A 53 5.56 0.64 10.21
C THR A 53 6.98 1.19 10.22
N GLU A 54 7.98 0.34 9.94
CA GLU A 54 9.39 0.73 9.84
C GLU A 54 9.64 1.76 8.73
N HIS A 55 8.85 1.74 7.66
CA HIS A 55 8.95 2.65 6.52
C HIS A 55 8.02 3.87 6.60
N GLY A 56 7.36 4.08 7.75
CA GLY A 56 6.45 5.22 7.96
C GLY A 56 5.19 5.19 7.09
N ALA A 57 4.80 4.00 6.62
CA ALA A 57 3.67 3.75 5.71
C ALA A 57 2.51 3.00 6.38
N ALA A 58 2.65 2.58 7.65
CA ALA A 58 1.54 2.05 8.43
C ALA A 58 0.48 3.12 8.69
N SER A 59 -0.78 2.70 8.87
CA SER A 59 -1.97 3.56 9.00
C SER A 59 -1.66 4.90 9.67
N GLN A 60 -1.61 5.97 8.88
CA GLN A 60 -1.93 7.27 9.42
C GLN A 60 -3.37 7.14 9.88
N THR A 61 -3.59 7.20 11.19
CA THR A 61 -4.91 7.38 11.79
C THR A 61 -5.64 8.39 10.93
N GLY A 62 -6.76 7.95 10.33
CA GLY A 62 -7.38 8.67 9.23
C GLY A 62 -7.98 10.00 9.66
N ASN A 63 -7.15 11.02 9.87
CA ASN A 63 -7.43 12.41 10.26
C ASN A 63 -6.21 13.13 10.89
N ASP A 64 -4.96 12.86 10.48
CA ASP A 64 -3.82 13.65 10.95
C ASP A 64 -3.57 14.87 10.05
N ASN A 65 -4.19 15.97 10.46
CA ASN A 65 -3.87 17.33 10.05
C ASN A 65 -2.35 17.57 10.26
N PRO A 66 -1.58 18.04 9.27
CA PRO A 66 -0.14 18.28 9.44
C PRO A 66 0.07 19.48 10.35
N GLY A 67 0.10 19.24 11.66
CA GLY A 67 0.19 20.31 12.67
C GLY A 67 0.42 19.88 14.13
N ALA A 68 0.51 18.59 14.44
CA ALA A 68 0.81 18.15 15.81
C ALA A 68 2.33 18.03 16.04
N ASN A 69 2.96 19.18 16.27
CA ASN A 69 4.12 19.23 17.16
C ASN A 69 3.69 18.68 18.53
N SER A 70 4.32 17.61 18.98
CA SER A 70 4.58 17.43 20.41
C SER A 70 5.92 16.76 20.61
N SER A 71 6.95 17.60 20.63
CA SER A 71 8.16 17.35 21.40
C SER A 71 7.78 17.12 22.87
N GLY A 72 8.37 16.11 23.52
CA GLY A 72 8.54 16.14 24.98
C GLY A 72 8.14 14.87 25.74
N CYS A 73 9.17 14.27 26.34
CA CYS A 73 9.19 13.29 27.45
C CYS A 73 8.98 11.82 27.09
#